data_AF-A0A916FGV3-F1
#
_entry.id   AF-A0A916FGV3-F1
#
_cell.length_a   1.000
_cell.length_b   1.000
_cell.length_c   1.000
_cell.angle_alpha   90.00
_cell.angle_beta   90.00
_cell.angle_gamma   90.00
#
_symmetry.space_group_name_H-M   'P 1'
#
loop_
_entity.id
_entity.type
_entity.pdbx_description
1 polymer ?
#
loop_
_entity_poly.entity_id
_entity_poly.type
_entity_poly.pdbx_seq_one_letter_code
_entity_poly.pdbx_strand_id
1 'polypeptide(L)'
;MKLPEQLPTDPEELERLYQAYAHTEADFDDAEFQRLMDARLAVWGVDPHQMTADQIFGAMSESMNSMLVNLYAAQNEAPDDEAVQQVNEIIKMAEELRQHIAVARRDAGVKDDAGVKDDAGVKNNADVKDDRAT
;
A
#
# COMPACT_ATOMS: atom_id res chain seq x y z
N MET A 1 -24.39 0.36 13.10
CA MET A 1 -24.65 1.82 13.16
C MET A 1 -24.95 2.28 11.74
N LYS A 2 -25.92 3.16 11.49
CA LYS A 2 -26.16 3.69 10.13
C LYS A 2 -25.43 5.00 9.90
N LEU A 3 -24.78 5.14 8.76
CA LEU A 3 -24.09 6.38 8.39
C LEU A 3 -25.09 7.46 7.99
N PRO A 4 -24.80 8.75 8.25
CA PRO A 4 -25.64 9.86 7.80
C PRO A 4 -25.77 9.85 6.27
N GLU A 5 -26.95 10.23 5.75
CA GLU A 5 -27.22 10.23 4.30
C GLU A 5 -26.20 11.03 3.50
N GLN A 6 -25.70 12.13 4.07
CA GLN A 6 -24.56 12.89 3.55
C GLN A 6 -23.39 12.70 4.49
N LEU A 7 -22.28 12.17 3.96
CA LEU A 7 -21.05 12.03 4.71
C LEU A 7 -20.35 13.39 4.82
N PRO A 8 -19.71 13.68 5.97
CA PRO A 8 -18.88 14.87 6.12
C PRO A 8 -17.79 14.94 5.06
N THR A 9 -17.40 16.16 4.70
CA THR A 9 -16.21 16.42 3.84
C THR A 9 -14.97 16.77 4.66
N ASP A 10 -15.12 16.89 5.99
CA ASP A 10 -14.01 17.15 6.90
C ASP A 10 -13.28 15.84 7.24
N PRO A 11 -11.95 15.74 7.02
CA PRO A 11 -11.20 14.51 7.30
C PRO A 11 -11.26 14.07 8.77
N GLU A 12 -11.29 14.99 9.74
CA GLU A 12 -11.35 14.63 11.16
C GLU A 12 -12.72 14.04 11.55
N GLU A 13 -13.81 14.58 10.99
CA GLU A 13 -15.15 14.00 11.15
C GLU A 13 -15.28 12.62 10.52
N LEU A 14 -14.70 12.41 9.32
CA LEU A 14 -14.71 11.11 8.66
C LEU A 14 -13.91 10.05 9.44
N GLU A 15 -12.77 10.43 10.03
CA GLU A 15 -11.97 9.52 10.87
C GLU A 15 -12.75 9.10 12.12
N ARG A 16 -13.46 10.03 12.77
CA ARG A 16 -14.32 9.71 13.92
C ARG A 16 -15.44 8.75 13.54
N LEU A 17 -16.07 8.95 12.38
CA LEU A 17 -17.10 8.03 11.88
C LEU A 17 -16.52 6.66 11.58
N TYR A 18 -15.32 6.59 11.00
CA TYR A 18 -14.63 5.32 10.73
C TYR A 18 -14.35 4.55 12.01
N GLN A 19 -13.80 5.19 13.04
CA GLN A 19 -13.54 4.53 14.31
C GLN A 19 -14.83 4.04 14.97
N ALA A 20 -15.89 4.87 14.97
CA ALA A 20 -17.20 4.46 15.48
C ALA A 20 -17.77 3.25 14.73
N TYR A 21 -17.62 3.22 13.40
CA TYR A 21 -18.12 2.14 12.56
C TYR A 21 -17.31 0.86 12.70
N ALA A 22 -15.97 0.96 12.69
CA ALA A 22 -15.05 -0.18 12.78
C ALA A 22 -15.13 -0.92 14.13
N HIS A 23 -15.51 -0.22 15.21
CA HIS A 23 -15.71 -0.83 16.53
C HIS A 23 -17.13 -1.37 16.76
N THR A 24 -18.04 -1.26 15.77
CA THR A 24 -19.41 -1.76 15.88
C THR A 24 -19.55 -3.11 15.19
N GLU A 25 -19.31 -4.22 15.90
CA GLU A 25 -19.38 -5.59 15.34
C GLU A 25 -20.81 -6.06 15.04
N ALA A 26 -21.84 -5.46 15.66
CA ALA A 26 -23.19 -6.02 15.65
C ALA A 26 -24.00 -5.72 14.37
N ASP A 27 -23.63 -4.69 13.60
CA ASP A 27 -24.40 -4.19 12.43
C ASP A 27 -23.45 -3.67 11.34
N PHE A 28 -22.44 -4.45 10.95
CA PHE A 28 -21.53 -4.08 9.88
C PHE A 28 -22.21 -4.23 8.51
N ASP A 29 -22.31 -3.13 7.76
CA ASP A 29 -22.82 -3.11 6.39
C ASP A 29 -21.68 -2.74 5.43
N ASP A 30 -21.29 -3.70 4.58
CA ASP A 30 -20.23 -3.55 3.57
C ASP A 30 -20.45 -2.32 2.67
N ALA A 31 -21.71 -2.02 2.31
CA ALA A 31 -22.02 -0.91 1.41
C ALA A 31 -21.86 0.46 2.09
N GLU A 32 -22.25 0.55 3.37
CA GLU A 32 -22.02 1.75 4.16
C GLU A 32 -20.53 1.94 4.45
N PHE A 33 -19.82 0.85 4.76
CA PHE A 33 -18.37 0.88 4.95
C PHE A 33 -17.64 1.36 3.68
N GLN A 34 -18.00 0.83 2.52
CA GLN A 34 -17.44 1.27 1.25
C GLN A 34 -17.73 2.76 0.99
N ARG A 35 -18.95 3.23 1.27
CA ARG A 35 -19.31 4.65 1.12
C ARG A 35 -18.44 5.56 2.01
N LEU A 36 -18.13 5.11 3.22
CA LEU A 36 -17.25 5.83 4.14
C LEU A 36 -15.81 5.87 3.64
N MET A 37 -15.31 4.76 3.10
CA MET A 37 -13.98 4.68 2.52
C MET A 37 -13.85 5.57 1.28
N ASP A 38 -14.84 5.56 0.39
CA ASP A 38 -14.86 6.43 -0.79
C ASP A 38 -14.84 7.92 -0.40
N ALA A 39 -15.62 8.31 0.62
CA ALA A 39 -15.61 9.70 1.11
C ALA A 39 -14.25 10.09 1.71
N ARG A 40 -13.59 9.19 2.47
CA ARG A 40 -12.25 9.43 3.02
C ARG A 40 -11.21 9.61 1.93
N LEU A 41 -11.26 8.78 0.89
CA LEU A 41 -10.35 8.88 -0.25
C LEU A 41 -10.58 10.17 -1.04
N ALA A 42 -11.85 10.55 -1.25
CA ALA A 42 -12.20 11.77 -1.98
C ALA A 42 -11.67 13.04 -1.29
N VAL A 43 -11.65 13.08 0.05
CA VAL A 43 -11.05 14.19 0.81
C VAL A 43 -9.54 14.32 0.57
N TRP A 44 -8.86 13.22 0.24
CA TRP A 44 -7.46 13.21 -0.17
C TRP A 44 -7.26 13.37 -1.68
N GLY A 45 -8.33 13.70 -2.42
CA GLY A 45 -8.29 13.84 -3.88
C GLY A 45 -8.15 12.51 -4.63
N VAL A 46 -8.38 11.39 -3.96
CA VAL A 46 -8.33 10.04 -4.54
C VAL A 46 -9.76 9.58 -4.79
N ASP A 47 -10.15 9.39 -6.05
CA ASP A 47 -11.43 8.78 -6.42
C ASP A 47 -11.16 7.43 -7.12
N PRO A 48 -11.27 6.30 -6.40
CA PRO A 48 -10.99 4.98 -6.95
C PRO A 48 -11.87 4.60 -8.15
N HIS A 49 -13.05 5.22 -8.27
CA HIS A 49 -13.99 4.94 -9.36
C HIS A 49 -13.66 5.70 -10.64
N GLN A 50 -12.88 6.78 -10.53
CA GLN A 50 -12.47 7.61 -11.66
C GLN A 50 -10.98 7.51 -11.99
N MET A 51 -10.18 7.00 -11.06
CA MET A 51 -8.75 6.80 -11.25
C MET A 51 -8.44 5.43 -11.84
N THR A 52 -7.44 5.38 -12.71
CA THR A 52 -6.90 4.09 -13.18
C THR A 52 -6.13 3.41 -12.06
N ALA A 53 -5.97 2.09 -12.15
CA ALA A 53 -5.14 1.32 -11.22
C ALA A 53 -3.74 1.95 -11.10
N ASP A 54 -3.12 2.35 -12.22
CA ASP A 54 -1.81 3.02 -12.25
C ASP A 54 -1.79 4.31 -11.44
N GLN A 55 -2.85 5.13 -11.52
CA GLN A 55 -2.97 6.38 -10.77
C GLN A 55 -3.14 6.13 -9.27
N ILE A 56 -3.94 5.12 -8.89
CA ILE A 56 -4.14 4.74 -7.49
C ILE A 56 -2.81 4.22 -6.90
N PHE A 57 -2.16 3.27 -7.57
CA PHE A 57 -0.88 2.73 -7.11
C PHE A 57 0.24 3.77 -7.12
N GLY A 58 0.20 4.71 -8.05
CA GLY A 58 1.10 5.87 -8.09
C GLY A 58 0.95 6.74 -6.84
N ALA A 59 -0.28 7.17 -6.54
CA ALA A 59 -0.59 7.97 -5.36
C ALA A 59 -0.24 7.25 -4.04
N MET A 60 -0.54 5.94 -3.95
CA MET A 60 -0.15 5.12 -2.79
C MET A 60 1.37 5.03 -2.63
N SER A 61 2.10 4.83 -3.72
CA SER A 61 3.57 4.75 -3.68
C SER A 61 4.20 6.08 -3.25
N GLU A 62 3.70 7.20 -3.75
CA GLU A 62 4.17 8.53 -3.38
C GLU A 62 3.88 8.85 -1.90
N SER A 63 2.66 8.59 -1.45
CA SER A 63 2.25 8.75 -0.05
C SER A 63 3.13 7.93 0.90
N MET A 64 3.38 6.65 0.56
CA MET A 64 4.27 5.80 1.37
C MET A 64 5.71 6.28 1.40
N ASN A 65 6.25 6.72 0.25
CA ASN A 65 7.62 7.23 0.20
C ASN A 65 7.77 8.49 1.06
N SER A 66 6.77 9.39 1.02
CA SER A 66 6.74 10.57 1.88
C SER A 66 6.67 10.19 3.37
N MET A 67 5.82 9.23 3.72
CA MET A 67 5.71 8.72 5.08
C MET A 67 7.04 8.12 5.57
N LEU A 68 7.69 7.27 4.78
CA LEU A 68 8.99 6.67 5.13
C LEU A 68 10.06 7.73 5.35
N VAL A 69 10.15 8.74 4.48
CA VAL A 69 11.08 9.86 4.66
C VAL A 69 10.86 10.57 5.99
N ASN A 70 9.59 10.86 6.34
CA ASN A 70 9.26 11.50 7.61
C ASN A 70 9.57 10.59 8.81
N LEU A 71 9.36 9.28 8.70
CA LEU A 71 9.67 8.33 9.77
C LEU A 71 11.18 8.21 10.01
N TYR A 72 12.00 8.15 8.95
CA TYR A 72 13.46 8.20 9.10
C TYR A 72 13.94 9.52 9.69
N ALA A 73 13.31 10.65 9.35
CA ALA A 73 13.61 11.93 9.98
C ALA A 73 13.26 11.89 11.48
N ALA A 74 12.06 11.44 11.83
CA ALA A 74 11.61 11.30 13.22
C ALA A 74 12.50 10.35 14.03
N GLN A 75 13.03 9.30 13.41
CA GLN A 75 14.01 8.41 14.04
C GLN A 75 15.30 9.15 14.44
N ASN A 76 15.81 10.01 13.56
CA ASN A 76 17.04 10.77 13.82
C ASN A 76 16.84 11.87 14.87
N GLU A 77 15.61 12.35 15.03
CA GLU A 77 15.23 13.39 15.99
C GLU A 77 14.68 12.83 17.32
N ALA A 78 14.61 11.49 17.44
CA ALA A 78 14.06 10.83 18.61
C ALA A 78 14.90 11.14 19.88
N PRO A 79 14.25 11.42 21.03
CA PRO A 79 14.93 11.90 22.23
C PRO A 79 15.70 10.81 23.00
N ASP A 80 15.32 9.55 22.81
CA ASP A 80 15.89 8.40 23.52
C ASP A 80 15.80 7.10 22.68
N ASP A 81 16.52 6.08 23.14
CA ASP A 81 16.61 4.78 22.46
C ASP A 81 15.26 4.04 22.41
N GLU A 82 14.34 4.31 23.33
CA GLU A 82 13.01 3.69 23.34
C GLU A 82 12.15 4.27 22.21
N ALA A 83 12.13 5.59 22.05
CA ALA A 83 11.47 6.26 20.94
C ALA A 83 12.09 5.84 19.58
N VAL A 84 13.41 5.70 19.49
CA VAL A 84 14.09 5.15 18.29
C VAL A 84 13.59 3.74 17.97
N GLN A 85 13.42 2.87 18.97
CA GLN A 85 12.89 1.52 18.77
C GLN A 85 11.44 1.53 18.29
N GLN A 86 10.58 2.37 18.88
CA GLN A 86 9.20 2.49 18.45
C GLN A 86 9.09 2.97 17.00
N VAL A 87 9.88 3.98 16.62
CA VAL A 87 9.91 4.47 15.23
C VAL A 87 10.47 3.40 14.27
N ASN A 88 11.46 2.61 14.69
CA ASN A 88 11.99 1.49 13.89
C ASN A 88 10.92 0.45 13.55
N GLU A 89 10.10 0.06 14.53
CA GLU A 89 9.01 -0.89 14.27
C GLU A 89 7.99 -0.32 13.29
N ILE A 90 7.69 0.98 13.36
CA ILE A 90 6.80 1.66 12.42
C ILE A 90 7.41 1.70 11.02
N ILE A 91 8.71 2.01 10.88
CA ILE A 91 9.43 1.98 9.60
C ILE A 91 9.34 0.58 8.98
N LYS A 92 9.60 -0.46 9.77
CA LYS A 92 9.53 -1.85 9.30
C LYS A 92 8.14 -2.21 8.77
N MET A 93 7.08 -1.87 9.50
CA MET A 93 5.70 -2.09 9.05
C MET A 93 5.40 -1.32 7.75
N ALA A 94 5.88 -0.08 7.62
CA ALA A 94 5.70 0.73 6.42
C ALA A 94 6.47 0.16 5.21
N GLU A 95 7.67 -0.40 5.40
CA GLU A 95 8.42 -1.09 4.35
C GLU A 95 7.73 -2.39 3.88
N GLU A 96 7.19 -3.18 4.82
CA GLU A 96 6.40 -4.37 4.49
C GLU A 96 5.15 -4.00 3.67
N LEU A 97 4.43 -2.95 4.07
CA LEU A 97 3.29 -2.43 3.32
C LEU A 97 3.69 -1.99 1.90
N ARG A 98 4.83 -1.32 1.75
CA ARG A 98 5.37 -0.93 0.43
C ARG A 98 5.65 -2.14 -0.46
N GLN A 99 6.17 -3.24 0.10
CA GLN A 99 6.38 -4.47 -0.64
C GLN A 99 5.06 -5.10 -1.08
N HIS A 100 4.05 -5.15 -0.21
CA HIS A 100 2.73 -5.67 -0.56
C HIS A 100 2.07 -4.88 -1.69
N ILE A 101 2.19 -3.55 -1.68
CA ILE A 101 1.67 -2.70 -2.75
C ILE A 101 2.41 -2.94 -4.06
N ALA A 102 3.73 -3.15 -4.02
CA ALA A 102 4.49 -3.50 -5.22
C ALA A 102 4.06 -4.86 -5.82
N VAL A 103 3.81 -5.86 -4.98
CA VAL A 103 3.28 -7.17 -5.42
C VAL A 103 1.87 -7.02 -6.01
N ALA A 104 0.96 -6.33 -5.31
CA ALA A 104 -0.40 -6.10 -5.79
C ALA A 104 -0.43 -5.34 -7.12
N ARG A 105 0.48 -4.37 -7.32
CA ARG A 105 0.63 -3.64 -8.58
C ARG A 105 1.04 -4.57 -9.73
N ARG A 106 2.02 -5.46 -9.48
CA ARG A 106 2.45 -6.46 -10.46
C ARG A 106 1.32 -7.44 -10.81
N ASP A 107 0.59 -7.92 -9.80
CA ASP A 107 -0.51 -8.87 -9.99
C ASP A 107 -1.71 -8.25 -10.73
N ALA A 108 -1.94 -6.95 -10.54
CA ALA A 108 -2.93 -6.17 -11.28
C ALA A 108 -2.54 -5.91 -12.75
N GLY A 109 -1.34 -6.32 -13.18
CA GLY A 109 -0.85 -6.13 -14.54
C GLY A 109 -0.53 -4.68 -14.89
N VAL A 110 -0.40 -3.81 -13.88
CA VAL A 110 0.05 -2.44 -14.03
C VAL A 110 1.51 -2.48 -14.47
N LYS A 111 1.76 -2.03 -15.71
CA LYS A 111 3.09 -2.10 -16.29
C LYS A 111 4.00 -1.11 -15.59
N ASP A 112 5.11 -1.61 -15.09
CA ASP A 112 6.25 -0.77 -14.80
C ASP A 112 6.73 -0.17 -16.12
N ASP A 113 6.51 1.14 -16.31
CA ASP A 113 7.22 1.89 -17.36
C ASP A 113 8.74 1.92 -17.12
N ALA A 114 9.21 1.37 -15.98
CA ALA A 114 10.58 0.94 -15.79
C ALA A 114 10.80 -0.45 -16.41
N GLY A 115 10.92 -0.49 -17.74
CA GLY A 115 11.39 -1.65 -18.48
C GLY A 115 12.83 -2.01 -18.09
N VAL A 116 13.00 -2.77 -17.00
CA VAL A 116 14.16 -3.65 -16.87
C VAL A 116 13.77 -4.94 -17.56
N LYS A 117 14.25 -5.08 -18.81
CA LYS A 117 14.35 -6.39 -19.44
C LYS A 117 15.32 -7.20 -18.60
N ASP A 118 14.80 -8.02 -17.70
CA ASP A 118 15.55 -9.17 -17.23
C ASP A 118 15.69 -10.11 -18.43
N ASP A 119 16.78 -9.91 -19.19
CA ASP A 119 17.29 -10.84 -20.18
C ASP A 119 17.79 -12.10 -19.44
N ALA A 120 16.88 -12.84 -18.81
CA ALA A 120 17.09 -14.22 -18.40
C ALA A 120 16.92 -15.13 -19.62
N GLY A 121 17.77 -14.91 -20.63
CA GLY A 121 18.00 -15.85 -21.71
C GLY A 121 18.73 -17.08 -21.16
N VAL A 122 18.01 -17.98 -20.50
CA VAL A 122 18.50 -19.30 -20.13
C VAL A 122 18.68 -20.11 -21.41
N LYS A 123 19.88 -20.02 -22.02
CA LYS A 123 20.35 -21.00 -23.01
C LYS A 123 20.93 -22.19 -22.25
N ASN A 124 20.07 -23.12 -21.86
CA ASN A 124 20.49 -24.46 -21.48
C ASN A 124 20.97 -25.20 -22.74
N ASN A 125 22.27 -25.15 -23.03
CA ASN A 125 22.91 -26.14 -23.89
C ASN A 125 23.41 -27.26 -22.97
N ALA A 126 22.64 -28.35 -22.94
CA ALA A 126 23.06 -29.62 -22.36
C ALA A 126 24.20 -30.21 -23.21
N ASP A 127 25.42 -30.08 -22.72
CA ASP A 127 26.56 -30.89 -23.14
C ASP A 127 26.42 -32.27 -22.49
N VAL A 128 25.81 -33.21 -23.22
CA VAL A 128 25.88 -34.65 -22.89
C VAL A 128 26.24 -35.40 -24.16
N LYS A 129 27.53 -35.70 -24.30
CA LYS A 129 28.01 -36.91 -24.99
C LYS A 129 29.10 -37.56 -24.15
N ASP A 130 28.63 -38.35 -23.18
CA ASP A 130 29.38 -39.45 -22.59
C ASP A 130 29.25 -40.63 -23.55
N ASP A 131 30.24 -40.83 -24.42
CA ASP A 131 30.40 -42.08 -25.17
C ASP A 131 31.71 -42.75 -24.76
N ARG A 132 31.51 -43.74 -23.89
CA ARG A 132 32.46 -44.70 -23.33
C ARG A 132 33.47 -45.24 -24.33
N ALA A 133 34.71 -45.30 -23.85
CA ALA A 133 35.74 -46.22 -24.31
C ALA A 133 35.28 -47.69 -24.18
N THR A 134 35.29 -48.41 -25.30
CA THR A 134 35.72 -49.82 -25.42
C THR A 134 35.92 -50.16 -26.88
#